data_AF-A0A103XX61-F1
#
_entry.id   AF-A0A103XX61-F1
#
_cell.length_a   1.000
_cell.length_b   1.000
_cell.length_c   1.000
_cell.angle_alpha   90.00
_cell.angle_beta   90.00
_cell.angle_gamma   90.00
#
_symmetry.space_group_name_H-M   'P 1'
#
loop_
_entity.id
_entity.type
_entity.pdbx_description
1 polymer ?
#
loop_
_entity_poly.entity_id
_entity_poly.type
_entity_poly.pdbx_seq_one_letter_code
_entity_poly.pdbx_strand_id
1 'polypeptide(L)'
;MFWLRDLEAGIFILYTIFGDSMERILERYERYSCAERQLTATDRESHGSWSLQHAKLKSRIELLQKTQRHIMGEDLDSLSLKELQNLEQQLDTALKHVRLRKV
;
A
#
# COMPACT_ATOMS: atom_id res chain seq x y z
N MET A 1 69.33 3.10 -18.74
CA MET A 1 68.15 3.96 -19.01
C MET A 1 66.93 3.18 -19.51
N PHE A 2 67.09 2.05 -20.22
CA PHE A 2 65.98 1.21 -20.70
C PHE A 2 65.12 0.59 -19.57
N TRP A 3 65.76 -0.04 -18.58
CA TRP A 3 65.09 -0.64 -17.42
C TRP A 3 64.22 0.30 -16.58
N LEU A 4 64.56 1.59 -16.55
CA LEU A 4 63.81 2.57 -15.76
C LEU A 4 62.48 2.94 -16.44
N ARG A 5 62.47 2.99 -17.78
CA ARG A 5 61.26 3.29 -18.56
C ARG A 5 60.27 2.11 -18.54
N ASP A 6 60.77 0.88 -18.54
CA ASP A 6 59.93 -0.32 -18.36
C ASP A 6 59.27 -0.36 -16.97
N LEU A 7 60.00 0.05 -15.93
CA LEU A 7 59.47 0.12 -14.58
C LEU A 7 58.36 1.18 -14.44
N GLU A 8 58.56 2.37 -15.03
CA GLU A 8 57.55 3.44 -15.03
C GLU A 8 56.29 3.06 -15.83
N ALA A 9 56.46 2.39 -16.97
CA ALA A 9 55.33 1.89 -17.76
C ALA A 9 54.52 0.85 -16.97
N GLY A 10 55.18 -0.07 -16.25
CA GLY A 10 54.51 -1.04 -15.38
C GLY A 10 53.70 -0.39 -14.25
N ILE A 11 54.25 0.64 -13.60
CA ILE A 11 53.56 1.40 -12.55
C ILE A 11 52.32 2.11 -13.11
N PHE A 12 52.43 2.73 -14.28
CA PHE A 12 51.32 3.42 -14.93
C PHE A 12 50.17 2.47 -15.31
N ILE A 13 50.50 1.28 -15.82
CA ILE A 13 49.51 0.24 -16.14
C ILE A 13 48.79 -0.22 -14.87
N LEU A 14 49.51 -0.47 -13.78
CA LEU A 14 48.91 -0.90 -12.52
C LEU A 14 47.98 0.17 -11.93
N TYR A 15 48.39 1.43 -11.95
CA TYR A 15 47.56 2.55 -11.49
C TYR A 15 46.27 2.68 -12.31
N THR A 16 46.38 2.52 -13.64
CA THR A 16 45.24 2.58 -14.55
C THR A 16 44.25 1.43 -14.33
N ILE A 17 44.75 0.19 -14.18
CA ILE A 17 43.90 -0.98 -13.92
C ILE A 17 43.21 -0.87 -12.55
N PHE A 18 43.91 -0.37 -11.53
CA PHE A 18 43.33 -0.18 -10.21
C PHE A 18 42.24 0.91 -10.22
N GLY A 19 42.46 2.01 -10.94
CA GLY A 19 41.48 3.07 -11.16
C GLY A 19 40.19 2.55 -11.82
N ASP A 20 40.31 1.83 -12.94
CA ASP A 20 39.16 1.26 -13.66
C ASP A 20 38.36 0.27 -12.80
N SER A 21 39.07 -0.60 -12.05
CA SER A 21 38.44 -1.55 -11.13
C SER A 21 37.65 -0.83 -10.04
N MET A 22 38.22 0.21 -9.44
CA MET A 22 37.56 0.99 -8.39
C MET A 22 36.35 1.75 -8.92
N GLU A 23 36.45 2.37 -10.10
CA GLU A 23 35.36 3.09 -10.75
C GLU A 23 34.20 2.14 -11.10
N ARG A 24 34.51 0.95 -11.63
CA ARG A 24 33.50 -0.09 -11.91
C ARG A 24 32.82 -0.62 -10.65
N ILE A 25 33.53 -0.74 -9.53
CA ILE A 25 32.95 -1.17 -8.25
C ILE A 25 32.02 -0.07 -7.71
N LEU A 26 32.45 1.19 -7.77
CA LEU A 26 31.65 2.34 -7.34
C LEU A 26 30.37 2.49 -8.18
N GLU A 27 30.48 2.38 -9.51
CA GLU A 27 29.34 2.48 -10.43
C GLU A 27 28.31 1.37 -10.18
N ARG A 28 28.77 0.13 -9.93
CA ARG A 28 27.89 -0.97 -9.54
C ARG A 28 27.16 -0.65 -8.24
N TYR A 29 27.87 -0.14 -7.25
CA TYR A 29 27.28 0.19 -5.94
C TYR A 29 26.23 1.31 -6.04
N GLU A 30 26.52 2.34 -6.83
CA GLU A 30 25.59 3.45 -7.07
C GLU A 30 24.32 3.00 -7.78
N ARG A 31 24.43 2.13 -8.79
CA ARG A 31 23.26 1.53 -9.45
C ARG A 31 22.41 0.71 -8.50
N TYR A 32 23.02 -0.12 -7.64
CA TYR A 32 22.28 -0.89 -6.63
C TYR A 32 21.59 0.02 -5.61
N SER A 33 22.28 1.04 -5.11
CA SER A 33 21.69 2.00 -4.15
C SER A 33 20.53 2.79 -4.76
N CYS A 34 20.63 3.17 -6.04
CA CYS A 34 19.55 3.86 -6.76
C CYS A 34 18.33 2.95 -6.95
N ALA A 35 18.54 1.70 -7.38
CA ALA A 35 17.46 0.73 -7.56
C ALA A 35 16.73 0.40 -6.23
N GLU A 36 17.46 0.26 -5.13
CA GLU A 36 16.90 0.00 -3.80
C GLU A 36 16.06 1.17 -3.26
N ARG A 37 16.53 2.42 -3.48
CA ARG A 37 15.75 3.63 -3.15
C ARG A 37 14.46 3.74 -3.97
N GLN A 38 14.48 3.32 -5.22
CA GLN A 38 13.31 3.38 -6.09
C GLN A 38 12.26 2.32 -5.71
N LEU A 39 12.70 1.11 -5.35
CA LEU A 39 11.84 0.05 -4.83
C LEU A 39 11.19 0.44 -3.49
N THR A 40 11.98 0.99 -2.56
CA THR A 40 11.46 1.46 -1.26
C THR A 40 10.52 2.66 -1.39
N ALA A 41 10.75 3.56 -2.34
CA ALA A 41 9.81 4.65 -2.63
C ALA A 41 8.45 4.12 -3.13
N THR A 42 8.49 3.16 -4.07
CA THR A 42 7.28 2.53 -4.64
C THR A 42 6.51 1.73 -3.59
N ASP A 43 7.22 1.03 -2.69
CA ASP A 43 6.61 0.26 -1.61
C ASP A 43 5.95 1.14 -0.53
N ARG A 44 6.52 2.33 -0.27
CA ARG A 44 5.89 3.31 0.65
C ARG A 44 4.60 3.89 0.08
N GLU A 45 4.56 4.14 -1.22
CA GLU A 45 3.35 4.63 -1.91
C GLU A 45 2.26 3.55 -1.96
N SER A 46 2.63 2.29 -2.24
CA SER A 46 1.70 1.16 -2.24
C SER A 46 1.13 0.87 -0.84
N HIS A 47 1.97 0.94 0.20
CA HIS A 47 1.56 0.76 1.59
C HIS A 47 0.63 1.89 2.07
N GLY A 48 0.89 3.14 1.66
CA GLY A 48 0.00 4.27 1.89
C GLY A 48 -1.39 4.05 1.27
N SER A 49 -1.43 3.62 0.00
CA SER A 49 -2.67 3.28 -0.71
C SER A 49 -3.44 2.14 -0.03
N TRP A 50 -2.75 1.07 0.39
CA TRP A 50 -3.37 -0.06 1.09
C TRP A 50 -3.97 0.35 2.43
N SER A 51 -3.25 1.16 3.22
CA SER A 51 -3.74 1.66 4.51
C SER A 51 -5.01 2.51 4.36
N LEU A 52 -5.07 3.36 3.33
CA LEU A 52 -6.24 4.18 3.04
C LEU A 52 -7.45 3.33 2.61
N GLN A 53 -7.22 2.33 1.75
CA GLN A 53 -8.29 1.41 1.33
C GLN A 53 -8.82 0.59 2.49
N HIS A 54 -7.92 0.10 3.36
CA HIS A 54 -8.29 -0.62 4.57
C HIS A 54 -9.13 0.27 5.52
N ALA A 55 -8.73 1.53 5.73
CA ALA A 55 -9.49 2.48 6.53
C ALA A 55 -10.90 2.75 5.96
N LYS A 56 -11.00 2.92 4.63
CA LYS A 56 -12.28 3.10 3.93
C LYS A 56 -13.19 1.89 4.05
N LEU A 57 -12.61 0.68 3.98
CA LEU A 57 -13.39 -0.55 4.12
C LEU A 57 -13.86 -0.72 5.57
N LYS A 58 -12.99 -0.43 6.53
CA LYS A 58 -13.30 -0.50 7.96
C LYS A 58 -14.45 0.44 8.35
N SER A 59 -14.43 1.69 7.90
CA SER A 59 -15.52 2.63 8.18
C SER A 59 -16.85 2.17 7.57
N ARG A 60 -16.81 1.55 6.39
CA ARG A 60 -18.00 0.97 5.77
C ARG A 60 -18.55 -0.21 6.56
N ILE A 61 -17.68 -1.06 7.11
CA ILE A 61 -18.08 -2.18 7.99
C ILE A 61 -18.74 -1.65 9.27
N GLU A 62 -18.14 -0.65 9.92
CA GLU A 62 -18.68 -0.05 11.15
C GLU A 62 -20.07 0.57 10.91
N LEU A 63 -20.24 1.27 9.78
CA LEU A 63 -21.55 1.81 9.39
C LEU A 63 -22.58 0.68 9.17
N LEU A 64 -22.21 -0.38 8.46
CA LEU A 64 -23.10 -1.52 8.22
C LEU A 64 -23.48 -2.24 9.52
N GLN A 65 -22.53 -2.43 10.43
CA GLN A 65 -22.79 -3.01 11.76
C GLN A 65 -23.72 -2.13 12.59
N LYS A 66 -23.55 -0.81 12.53
CA LYS A 66 -24.48 0.12 13.19
C LYS A 66 -25.89 0.01 12.62
N THR A 67 -26.03 0.03 11.29
CA THR A 67 -27.32 -0.16 10.63
C THR A 67 -27.94 -1.52 10.96
N GLN A 68 -27.14 -2.59 11.02
CA GLN A 68 -27.62 -3.91 11.43
C GLN A 68 -28.21 -3.89 12.85
N ARG A 69 -27.52 -3.25 13.80
CA ARG A 69 -28.03 -3.08 15.17
C ARG A 69 -29.36 -2.33 15.20
N HIS A 70 -29.48 -1.25 14.42
CA HIS A 70 -30.75 -0.53 14.28
C HIS A 70 -31.89 -1.42 13.74
N ILE A 71 -31.61 -2.24 12.71
CA ILE A 71 -32.59 -3.18 12.13
C ILE A 71 -32.99 -4.27 13.14
N MET A 72 -32.07 -4.66 14.02
CA MET A 72 -32.32 -5.63 15.10
C MET A 72 -33.06 -5.02 16.30
N GLY A 73 -33.33 -3.71 16.29
CA GLY A 73 -34.02 -2.99 17.36
C GLY A 73 -33.10 -2.48 18.48
N GLU A 74 -31.79 -2.43 18.26
CA GLU A 74 -30.79 -1.88 19.18
C GLU A 74 -30.41 -0.43 18.79
N ASP A 75 -30.01 0.41 19.75
CA ASP A 75 -29.58 1.82 19.55
C ASP A 75 -30.60 2.73 18.83
N LEU A 76 -31.90 2.43 18.96
CA LEU A 76 -32.99 3.17 18.32
C LEU A 76 -33.15 4.62 18.82
N ASP A 77 -32.69 4.92 20.04
CA ASP A 77 -32.71 6.28 20.63
C ASP A 77 -31.86 7.28 19.84
N SER A 78 -30.90 6.78 19.04
CA SER A 78 -30.04 7.61 18.19
C SER A 78 -30.68 7.99 16.85
N LEU A 79 -31.85 7.44 16.53
CA LEU A 79 -32.57 7.66 15.28
C LEU A 79 -33.73 8.64 15.48
N SER A 80 -33.94 9.52 14.50
CA SER A 80 -35.11 10.39 14.49
C SER A 80 -36.39 9.61 14.15
N LEU A 81 -37.56 10.13 14.54
CA LEU A 81 -38.87 9.51 14.24
C LEU A 81 -39.05 9.18 12.74
N LYS A 82 -38.51 10.03 11.85
CA LYS A 82 -38.59 9.85 10.40
C LYS A 82 -37.71 8.69 9.92
N GLU A 83 -36.53 8.52 10.51
CA GLU A 83 -35.64 7.40 10.21
C GLU A 83 -36.19 6.08 10.75
N LEU A 84 -36.83 6.13 11.92
CA LEU A 84 -37.52 4.98 12.52
C LEU A 84 -38.67 4.48 11.63
N GLN A 85 -39.53 5.40 11.15
CA GLN A 85 -40.60 5.06 10.21
C GLN A 85 -40.07 4.48 8.89
N ASN A 86 -38.98 5.04 8.36
CA ASN A 86 -38.35 4.50 7.15
C ASN A 86 -37.78 3.09 7.38
N LEU A 87 -37.19 2.84 8.55
CA LEU A 87 -36.64 1.55 8.93
C LEU A 87 -37.75 0.50 9.10
N GLU A 88 -38.87 0.86 9.73
CA GLU A 88 -40.06 0.01 9.83
C GLU A 88 -40.65 -0.33 8.45
N GLN A 89 -40.77 0.67 7.57
CA GLN A 89 -41.27 0.46 6.21
C GLN A 89 -40.36 -0.46 5.38
N GLN A 90 -39.04 -0.32 5.54
CA GLN A 90 -38.06 -1.22 4.92
C GLN A 90 -38.19 -2.65 5.45
N LEU A 91 -38.40 -2.81 6.76
CA LEU A 91 -38.57 -4.11 7.38
C LEU A 91 -39.85 -4.79 6.90
N ASP A 92 -40.99 -4.09 6.90
CA ASP A 92 -42.28 -4.62 6.40
C ASP A 92 -42.20 -5.01 4.92
N THR A 93 -41.52 -4.19 4.11
CA THR A 93 -41.27 -4.49 2.70
C THR A 93 -40.40 -5.74 2.54
N ALA A 94 -39.29 -5.84 3.26
CA ALA A 94 -38.42 -7.02 3.21
C ALA A 94 -39.15 -8.29 3.66
N LEU A 95 -39.98 -8.19 4.71
CA LEU A 95 -40.77 -9.29 5.26
C LEU A 95 -41.86 -9.75 4.28
N LYS A 96 -42.52 -8.82 3.58
CA LYS A 96 -43.41 -9.12 2.45
C LYS A 96 -42.66 -9.87 1.34
N HIS A 97 -41.48 -9.43 0.93
CA HIS A 97 -40.68 -10.12 -0.09
C HIS A 97 -40.21 -11.52 0.35
N VAL A 98 -39.85 -11.71 1.62
CA VAL A 98 -39.49 -13.03 2.15
C VAL A 98 -40.72 -13.94 2.15
N ARG A 99 -41.89 -13.45 2.59
CA ARG A 99 -43.13 -14.21 2.56
C ARG A 99 -43.51 -14.61 1.14
N LEU A 100 -43.45 -13.68 0.18
CA LEU A 100 -43.75 -13.96 -1.23
C LEU A 100 -42.79 -14.98 -1.87
N ARG A 101 -41.52 -15.04 -1.44
CA ARG A 101 -40.55 -16.04 -1.90
C ARG A 101 -40.68 -17.40 -1.19
N LYS A 102 -41.38 -17.44 -0.06
CA LYS A 102 -41.62 -18.66 0.73
C LYS A 102 -43.00 -19.27 0.45
N VAL A 103 -43.79 -18.66 -0.44
CA VAL A 103 -45.04 -19.19 -1.01
C VAL A 103 -44.72 -19.98 -2.27
#